data_AF-I4HD25-F1
#
_entry.id   AF-I4HD25-F1
#
_cell.length_a   1.000
_cell.length_b   1.000
_cell.length_c   1.000
_cell.angle_alpha   90.00
_cell.angle_beta   90.00
_cell.angle_gamma   90.00
#
_symmetry.space_group_name_H-M   'P 1'
#
loop_
_entity.id
_entity.type
_entity.pdbx_description
1 polymer ?
#
loop_
_entity_poly.entity_id
_entity_poly.type
_entity_poly.pdbx_seq_one_letter_code
_entity_poly.pdbx_strand_id
1 'polypeptide(L)'
;MRERHIFEQILDIESSISKGELKELLQNVLDSESHLIPALGEKIAENPFDVLFLWGVGQIFPYIRSHNVLNNLQTTNNNQPTVMFFPGAYTYSLESGASLNLFGLLRDDKYYRAFNIYEYQV
;
A
#
# COMPACT_ATOMS: atom_id res chain seq x y z
N MET A 1 5.95 13.74 6.14
CA MET A 1 7.42 13.80 6.36
C MET A 1 7.93 15.20 6.66
N ARG A 2 7.66 16.21 5.80
CA ARG A 2 8.07 17.60 6.05
C ARG A 2 7.46 18.18 7.33
N GLU A 3 6.18 17.94 7.57
CA GLU A 3 5.47 18.31 8.81
C GLU A 3 6.07 17.68 10.08
N ARG A 4 6.76 16.55 9.93
CA ARG A 4 7.42 15.83 11.03
C ARG A 4 8.90 16.22 11.18
N HIS A 5 9.41 17.13 10.34
CA HIS A 5 10.82 17.52 10.25
C HIS A 5 11.81 16.36 9.98
N ILE A 6 11.32 15.21 9.50
CA ILE A 6 12.14 14.02 9.22
C ILE A 6 12.81 14.13 7.85
N PHE A 7 12.20 14.86 6.91
CA PHE A 7 12.70 14.95 5.54
C PHE A 7 14.13 15.51 5.47
N GLU A 8 14.41 16.61 6.17
CA GLU A 8 15.74 17.22 6.20
C GLU A 8 16.76 16.28 6.86
N GLN A 9 16.38 15.59 7.94
CA GLN A 9 17.25 14.63 8.61
C GLN A 9 17.65 13.46 7.70
N ILE A 10 16.71 12.97 6.87
CA ILE A 10 17.00 11.92 5.89
C ILE A 10 17.99 12.42 4.85
N LEU A 11 17.84 13.65 4.34
CA LEU A 11 18.76 14.23 3.36
C LEU A 11 20.18 14.37 3.92
N ASP A 12 20.30 14.78 5.19
CA ASP A 12 21.60 14.94 5.84
C ASP A 12 22.36 13.61 5.97
N ILE A 13 21.65 12.52 6.25
CA ILE A 13 22.26 11.19 6.44
C ILE A 13 22.29 10.32 5.19
N GLU A 14 21.59 10.70 4.10
CA GLU A 14 21.47 9.89 2.88
C GLU A 14 22.84 9.50 2.33
N SER A 15 23.79 10.45 2.33
CA SER A 15 25.14 10.24 1.81
C SER A 15 26.03 9.36 2.70
N SER A 16 25.68 9.20 3.99
CA SER A 16 26.49 8.49 4.98
C SER A 16 26.02 7.06 5.25
N ILE A 17 24.84 6.68 4.76
CA ILE A 17 24.28 5.33 4.92
C ILE A 17 24.22 4.57 3.59
N SER A 18 24.17 3.24 3.66
CA SER A 18 23.99 2.40 2.48
C SER A 18 22.58 2.50 1.91
N LYS A 19 22.41 2.10 0.64
CA LYS A 19 21.08 1.99 0.00
C LYS A 19 20.13 1.05 0.75
N GLY A 20 20.67 0.01 1.40
CA GLY A 20 19.89 -0.93 2.20
C GLY A 20 19.34 -0.26 3.46
N GLU A 21 20.20 0.41 4.20
CA GLU A 21 19.83 1.16 5.41
C GLU A 21 18.85 2.30 5.09
N LEU A 22 19.08 3.03 3.99
CA LEU A 22 18.14 4.08 3.54
C LEU A 22 16.77 3.49 3.21
N LYS A 23 16.73 2.32 2.56
CA LYS A 23 15.46 1.64 2.27
C LYS A 23 14.74 1.25 3.55
N GLU A 24 15.42 0.65 4.52
CA GLU A 24 14.82 0.25 5.80
C GLU A 24 14.33 1.48 6.59
N LEU A 25 15.12 2.54 6.64
CA LEU A 25 14.74 3.81 7.23
C LEU A 25 13.46 4.36 6.59
N LEU A 26 13.41 4.43 5.25
CA LEU A 26 12.24 4.90 4.53
C LEU A 26 11.02 4.01 4.76
N GLN A 27 11.18 2.69 4.81
CA GLN A 27 10.11 1.75 5.13
C GLN A 27 9.52 1.98 6.53
N ASN A 28 10.37 2.30 7.51
CA ASN A 28 9.93 2.60 8.87
C ASN A 28 9.23 3.97 8.96
N VAL A 29 9.77 5.00 8.29
CA VAL A 29 9.20 6.35 8.31
C VAL A 29 7.88 6.44 7.53
N LEU A 30 7.78 5.68 6.44
CA LEU A 30 6.60 5.58 5.56
C LEU A 30 5.64 4.46 5.97
N ASP A 31 5.71 4.00 7.22
CA ASP A 31 4.79 2.98 7.70
C ASP A 31 3.33 3.38 7.39
N SER A 32 2.66 2.46 6.69
CA SER A 32 1.37 2.74 6.09
C SER A 32 0.30 2.88 7.15
N GLU A 33 0.35 2.03 8.17
CA GLU A 33 -0.62 1.99 9.27
C GLU A 33 -0.57 3.28 10.09
N SER A 34 0.64 3.73 10.42
CA SER A 34 0.82 4.89 11.30
C SER A 34 0.59 6.24 10.62
N HIS A 35 0.72 6.34 9.29
CA HIS A 35 0.77 7.64 8.61
C HIS A 35 -0.09 7.73 7.35
N LEU A 36 -0.04 6.74 6.47
CA LEU A 36 -0.78 6.80 5.20
C LEU A 36 -2.28 6.62 5.43
N ILE A 37 -2.64 5.69 6.31
CA ILE A 37 -4.04 5.31 6.56
C ILE A 37 -4.81 6.41 7.30
N PRO A 38 -4.29 7.05 8.36
CA PRO A 38 -4.96 8.20 8.98
C PRO A 38 -5.18 9.35 7.99
N ALA A 39 -4.16 9.71 7.20
CA ALA A 39 -4.27 10.77 6.21
C ALA A 39 -5.28 10.45 5.09
N LEU A 40 -5.38 9.18 4.68
CA LEU A 40 -6.44 8.72 3.78
C LEU A 40 -7.81 8.79 4.46
N GLY A 41 -7.92 8.39 5.73
CA GLY A 41 -9.16 8.45 6.50
C GLY A 41 -9.71 9.87 6.63
N GLU A 42 -8.86 10.85 6.92
CA GLU A 42 -9.25 12.27 6.95
C GLU A 42 -9.79 12.73 5.59
N LYS A 43 -9.07 12.44 4.50
CA LYS A 43 -9.52 12.78 3.14
C LYS A 43 -10.84 12.12 2.77
N ILE A 44 -11.02 10.86 3.19
CA ILE A 44 -12.24 10.10 2.95
C ILE A 44 -13.41 10.70 3.73
N ALA A 45 -13.20 11.11 4.98
CA ALA A 45 -14.23 11.73 5.81
C ALA A 45 -14.66 13.10 5.29
N GLU A 46 -13.73 13.87 4.72
CA GLU A 46 -13.99 15.21 4.18
C GLU A 46 -14.71 15.19 2.82
N ASN A 47 -14.63 14.08 2.08
CA ASN A 47 -15.11 14.00 0.71
C ASN A 47 -16.03 12.78 0.56
N PRO A 48 -17.36 12.96 0.46
CA PRO A 48 -18.25 11.83 0.17
C PRO A 48 -17.99 11.29 -1.24
N PHE A 49 -17.90 9.97 -1.38
CA PHE A 49 -17.76 9.27 -2.65
C PHE A 49 -18.45 7.90 -2.60
N ASP A 50 -18.75 7.35 -3.78
CA ASP A 50 -19.36 6.03 -3.93
C ASP A 50 -18.33 4.92 -4.12
N VAL A 51 -17.18 5.22 -4.75
CA VAL A 51 -16.11 4.25 -5.03
C VAL A 51 -14.74 4.90 -4.80
N LEU A 52 -13.85 4.20 -4.09
CA LEU A 52 -12.46 4.62 -3.91
C LEU A 52 -11.57 3.97 -4.97
N PHE A 53 -10.86 4.78 -5.76
CA PHE A 53 -9.85 4.31 -6.71
C PHE A 53 -8.44 4.53 -6.16
N LEU A 54 -7.64 3.47 -6.11
CA LEU A 54 -6.24 3.51 -5.67
C LEU A 54 -5.33 3.10 -6.82
N TRP A 55 -4.42 3.99 -7.18
CA TRP A 55 -3.50 3.82 -8.29
C TRP A 55 -2.07 4.21 -7.89
N GLY A 56 -1.08 3.83 -8.69
CA GLY A 56 0.32 4.21 -8.45
C GLY A 56 1.06 3.37 -7.41
N VAL A 57 0.49 2.27 -6.90
CA VAL A 57 1.12 1.42 -5.88
C VAL A 57 2.48 0.84 -6.29
N GLY A 58 2.73 0.66 -7.59
CA GLY A 58 4.04 0.24 -8.09
C GLY A 58 5.11 1.33 -8.06
N GLN A 59 4.73 2.62 -8.11
CA GLN A 59 5.67 3.74 -8.14
C GLN A 59 6.35 3.98 -6.79
N ILE A 60 5.71 3.53 -5.71
CA ILE A 60 6.18 3.70 -4.33
C ILE A 60 6.90 2.44 -3.78
N PHE A 61 6.96 1.37 -4.57
CA PHE A 61 7.70 0.17 -4.21
C PHE A 61 9.22 0.44 -4.27
N PRO A 62 10.05 -0.09 -3.35
CA PRO A 62 9.73 -1.01 -2.26
C PRO A 62 9.43 -0.33 -0.91
N TYR A 63 9.26 0.99 -0.88
CA TYR A 63 9.18 1.76 0.37
C TYR A 63 7.83 1.59 1.09
N ILE A 64 6.74 1.50 0.32
CA ILE A 64 5.40 1.17 0.84
C ILE A 64 4.96 -0.15 0.23
N ARG A 65 4.52 -1.08 1.08
CA ARG A 65 3.98 -2.37 0.62
C ARG A 65 2.48 -2.25 0.40
N SER A 66 2.02 -2.51 -0.82
CA SER A 66 0.60 -2.38 -1.23
C SER A 66 -0.35 -3.18 -0.34
N HIS A 67 0.13 -4.28 0.23
CA HIS A 67 -0.63 -5.13 1.13
C HIS A 67 -1.02 -4.48 2.45
N ASN A 68 -0.11 -3.68 3.03
CA ASN A 68 -0.40 -2.95 4.25
C ASN A 68 -1.46 -1.88 3.98
N VAL A 69 -1.46 -1.31 2.77
CA VAL A 69 -2.47 -0.32 2.37
C VAL A 69 -3.86 -0.96 2.29
N LEU A 70 -4.01 -2.09 1.60
CA LEU A 70 -5.30 -2.78 1.47
C LEU A 70 -5.86 -3.25 2.82
N ASN A 71 -5.04 -3.91 3.64
CA ASN A 71 -5.49 -4.48 4.91
C ASN A 71 -5.98 -3.39 5.87
N ASN A 72 -5.26 -2.28 5.95
CA ASN A 72 -5.61 -1.18 6.84
C ASN A 72 -6.71 -0.27 6.27
N LEU A 73 -6.89 -0.21 4.95
CA LEU A 73 -8.03 0.50 4.39
C LEU A 73 -9.35 -0.20 4.67
N GLN A 74 -9.37 -1.53 4.76
CA GLN A 74 -10.59 -2.24 5.17
C GLN A 74 -11.04 -1.83 6.57
N THR A 75 -10.13 -1.50 7.49
CA THR A 75 -10.52 -1.08 8.85
C THR A 75 -11.02 0.37 8.90
N THR A 76 -10.51 1.24 8.02
CA THR A 76 -10.86 2.67 7.99
C THR A 76 -12.04 2.97 7.06
N ASN A 77 -12.25 2.15 6.03
CA ASN A 77 -13.27 2.33 5.01
C ASN A 77 -14.21 1.11 4.93
N ASN A 78 -15.01 0.90 5.96
CA ASN A 78 -15.96 -0.24 6.03
C ASN A 78 -17.13 -0.11 5.04
N ASN A 79 -17.41 1.07 4.51
CA ASN A 79 -18.69 1.35 3.82
C ASN A 79 -18.57 1.62 2.32
N GLN A 80 -17.37 1.91 1.78
CA GLN A 80 -17.23 2.21 0.35
C GLN A 80 -16.40 1.16 -0.40
N PRO A 81 -16.90 0.63 -1.53
CA PRO A 81 -16.14 -0.28 -2.37
C PRO A 81 -14.83 0.37 -2.85
N THR A 82 -13.74 -0.40 -2.79
CA THR A 82 -12.40 0.06 -3.18
C THR A 82 -11.88 -0.75 -4.36
N VAL A 83 -11.41 -0.04 -5.39
CA VAL A 83 -10.76 -0.62 -6.58
C VAL A 83 -9.30 -0.21 -6.59
N MET A 84 -8.40 -1.18 -6.60
CA MET A 84 -6.95 -0.95 -6.66
C MET A 84 -6.38 -1.36 -8.01
N PHE A 85 -5.70 -0.43 -8.66
CA PHE A 85 -4.89 -0.68 -9.85
C PHE A 85 -3.52 -1.20 -9.44
N PHE A 86 -3.36 -2.51 -9.49
CA PHE A 86 -2.13 -3.18 -9.09
C PHE A 86 -1.31 -3.58 -10.34
N PRO A 87 -0.06 -3.10 -10.48
CA PRO A 87 0.79 -3.39 -11.65
C PRO A 87 1.46 -4.76 -11.48
N GLY A 88 0.66 -5.81 -11.64
CA GLY A 88 1.09 -7.18 -11.42
C GLY A 88 -0.04 -8.17 -11.63
N ALA A 89 0.13 -9.37 -11.10
CA ALA A 89 -0.88 -10.42 -11.19
C ALA A 89 -1.51 -10.67 -9.82
N TYR A 90 -2.84 -10.76 -9.81
CA TYR A 90 -3.58 -11.36 -8.71
C TYR A 90 -3.66 -12.87 -8.98
N THR A 91 -3.17 -13.68 -8.05
CA THR A 91 -3.24 -15.14 -8.16
C THR A 91 -4.00 -15.69 -6.97
N TYR A 92 -4.97 -16.56 -7.22
CA TYR A 92 -5.71 -17.27 -6.18
C TYR A 92 -5.37 -18.76 -6.23
N SER A 93 -5.02 -19.33 -5.08
CA SER A 93 -4.93 -20.79 -4.92
C SER A 93 -5.70 -21.24 -3.68
N LEU A 94 -6.20 -22.49 -3.69
CA LEU A 94 -6.90 -23.07 -2.55
C LEU A 94 -5.98 -23.28 -1.34
N GLU A 95 -4.67 -23.44 -1.56
CA GLU A 95 -3.69 -23.74 -0.51
C GLU A 95 -3.06 -22.49 0.11
N SER A 96 -2.79 -21.46 -0.70
CA SER A 96 -2.15 -20.20 -0.29
C SER A 96 -3.11 -19.02 -0.18
N GLY A 97 -4.35 -19.20 -0.62
CA GLY A 97 -5.32 -18.12 -0.81
C GLY A 97 -4.92 -17.14 -1.91
N ALA A 98 -5.47 -15.93 -1.82
CA ALA A 98 -5.19 -14.83 -2.74
C ALA A 98 -3.83 -14.19 -2.46
N SER A 99 -3.00 -14.01 -3.49
CA SER A 99 -1.72 -13.29 -3.43
C SER A 99 -1.60 -12.25 -4.54
N LEU A 100 -0.80 -11.21 -4.27
CA LEU A 100 -0.52 -10.11 -5.19
C LEU A 100 0.95 -10.15 -5.60
N ASN A 101 1.21 -10.46 -6.87
CA ASN A 101 2.56 -10.57 -7.41
C ASN A 101 2.95 -9.28 -8.14
N LEU A 102 3.66 -8.38 -7.45
CA LEU A 102 4.06 -7.11 -8.03
C LEU A 102 5.06 -7.35 -9.18
N PHE A 103 4.77 -6.76 -10.34
CA PHE A 103 5.54 -6.93 -11.58
C PHE A 103 5.72 -8.38 -12.06
N GLY A 104 5.00 -9.35 -11.48
CA GLY A 104 5.17 -10.78 -11.79
C GLY A 104 6.48 -11.40 -11.30
N LEU A 105 7.30 -10.65 -10.55
CA LEU A 105 8.64 -11.06 -10.11
C LEU A 105 8.73 -11.29 -8.60
N LEU A 106 7.82 -10.67 -7.84
CA LEU A 106 7.86 -10.62 -6.40
C LEU A 106 6.61 -11.31 -5.85
N ARG A 107 6.77 -12.54 -5.37
CA ARG A 107 5.71 -13.25 -4.67
C ARG A 107 5.57 -12.67 -3.26
N ASP A 108 4.36 -12.24 -2.93
CA ASP A 108 4.00 -11.85 -1.58
C ASP A 108 3.16 -12.97 -0.98
N ASP A 109 3.64 -13.61 0.08
CA ASP A 109 3.07 -14.83 0.68
C ASP A 109 1.85 -14.54 1.59
N LYS A 110 1.15 -13.43 1.35
CA LYS A 110 0.07 -12.96 2.24
C LYS A 110 -1.30 -13.14 1.59
N TYR A 111 -2.25 -13.59 2.41
CA TYR A 111 -3.66 -13.74 2.07
C TYR A 111 -4.37 -12.39 1.96
N TYR A 112 -5.04 -12.13 0.84
CA TYR A 112 -5.85 -10.92 0.62
C TYR A 112 -7.34 -11.21 0.57
N ARG A 113 -8.15 -10.39 1.26
CA ARG A 113 -9.61 -10.31 1.03
C ARG A 113 -9.90 -9.33 -0.11
N ALA A 114 -9.52 -9.71 -1.32
CA ALA A 114 -9.84 -9.01 -2.55
C ALA A 114 -10.28 -10.03 -3.61
N PHE A 115 -10.91 -9.56 -4.67
CA PHE A 115 -11.23 -10.38 -5.83
C PHE A 115 -10.82 -9.65 -7.09
N ASN A 116 -10.44 -10.41 -8.11
CA ASN A 116 -10.19 -9.83 -9.42
C ASN A 116 -11.54 -9.36 -10.00
N ILE A 117 -11.62 -8.09 -10.41
CA ILE A 117 -12.85 -7.52 -10.96
C ILE A 117 -13.33 -8.27 -12.22
N TYR A 118 -12.42 -8.93 -12.95
CA TYR A 118 -12.75 -9.75 -14.11
C TYR A 118 -13.36 -11.12 -13.76
N GLU A 119 -13.22 -11.59 -12.52
CA GLU A 119 -13.72 -12.88 -12.05
C GLU A 119 -15.11 -12.78 -11.41
N TYR A 120 -15.75 -11.60 -11.48
CA TYR A 120 -17.10 -11.39 -10.96
C TYR A 120 -18.12 -12.25 -11.73
N GLN A 121 -18.66 -13.27 -11.06
CA GLN A 121 -19.77 -14.08 -11.56
C GLN A 121 -21.08 -13.57 -10.94
N VAL A 122 -22.08 -13.34 -11.80
CA VAL A 122 -23.45 -12.92 -11.44
C VAL A 122 -24.29 -14.15 -11.11
#